data_AF-A0A7U6KR20-F1
#
_entry.id   AF-A0A7U6KR20-F1
#
_cell.length_a   1.000
_cell.length_b   1.000
_cell.length_c   1.000
_cell.angle_alpha   90.00
_cell.angle_beta   90.00
_cell.angle_gamma   90.00
#
_symmetry.space_group_name_H-M   'P 1'
#
loop_
_entity.id
_entity.type
_entity.pdbx_description
1 polymer ?
#
loop_
_entity_poly.entity_id
_entity_poly.type
_entity_poly.pdbx_seq_one_letter_code
_entity_poly.pdbx_strand_id
1 'polypeptide(L)'
;MSNNLTFDDHKSNLFKAMNGMRKTLEPLNERLKPLGMMLWVADGLVWINRHAANDDSGGGFFIDNIRIEEMLAMTDEQLIKKLRN
;
A
#
# COMPACT_ATOMS: atom_id res chain seq x y z
N MET A 1 -35.69 11.83 18.55
CA MET A 1 -34.97 10.97 17.58
C MET A 1 -33.49 11.17 17.84
N SER A 2 -32.84 10.24 18.53
CA SER A 2 -31.40 10.35 18.82
C SER A 2 -30.61 9.70 17.70
N ASN A 3 -29.85 10.50 16.95
CA ASN A 3 -28.82 10.00 16.05
C ASN A 3 -27.62 9.57 16.89
N ASN A 4 -27.65 8.33 17.39
CA ASN A 4 -26.45 7.63 17.83
C ASN A 4 -25.66 7.20 16.59
N LEU A 5 -25.01 8.15 15.91
CA LEU A 5 -23.88 7.85 15.03
C LEU A 5 -22.72 7.50 15.95
N THR A 6 -22.65 6.23 16.34
CA THR A 6 -21.64 5.73 17.27
C THR A 6 -20.27 5.75 16.60
N PHE A 7 -19.24 5.93 17.41
CA PHE A 7 -17.82 5.83 17.03
C PHE A 7 -17.49 4.56 16.19
N ASP A 8 -18.32 3.53 16.27
CA ASP A 8 -18.21 2.28 15.52
C ASP A 8 -18.42 2.44 14.01
N ASP A 9 -19.28 3.37 13.54
CA ASP A 9 -19.51 3.56 12.10
C ASP A 9 -18.31 4.19 11.40
N HIS A 10 -17.62 5.11 12.07
CA HIS A 10 -16.36 5.69 11.59
C HIS A 10 -15.23 4.65 11.51
N LYS A 11 -15.12 3.78 12.53
CA LYS A 11 -14.15 2.67 12.50
C LYS A 11 -14.50 1.65 11.42
N SER A 12 -15.78 1.31 11.27
CA SER A 12 -16.27 0.37 10.24
C SER A 12 -15.97 0.88 8.82
N ASN A 13 -16.16 2.17 8.56
CA ASN A 13 -15.84 2.76 7.26
C ASN A 13 -14.33 2.83 6.99
N LEU A 14 -13.53 3.16 8.01
CA LEU A 14 -12.06 3.14 7.90
C LEU A 14 -11.54 1.71 7.66
N PHE A 15 -12.06 0.72 8.38
CA PHE A 15 -11.70 -0.69 8.18
C PHE A 15 -12.10 -1.21 6.80
N LYS A 16 -13.28 -0.82 6.28
CA LYS A 16 -13.71 -1.18 4.92
C LYS A 16 -12.83 -0.51 3.87
N ALA A 17 -12.47 0.76 4.06
CA ALA A 17 -11.55 1.47 3.17
C ALA A 17 -10.16 0.83 3.19
N MET A 18 -9.64 0.48 4.37
CA MET A 18 -8.35 -0.23 4.52
C MET A 18 -8.39 -1.64 3.92
N ASN A 19 -9.47 -2.39 4.10
CA ASN A 19 -9.61 -3.72 3.50
C ASN A 19 -9.77 -3.66 1.98
N GLY A 20 -10.50 -2.67 1.46
CA GLY A 20 -10.60 -2.42 0.02
C GLY A 20 -9.24 -2.05 -0.57
N MET A 21 -8.53 -1.14 0.08
CA MET A 21 -7.18 -0.74 -0.30
C MET A 21 -6.19 -1.90 -0.24
N ARG A 22 -6.26 -2.75 0.80
CA ARG A 22 -5.41 -3.94 0.92
C ARG A 22 -5.59 -4.91 -0.25
N LYS A 23 -6.83 -5.17 -0.69
CA LYS A 23 -7.11 -6.00 -1.86
C LYS A 23 -6.54 -5.40 -3.15
N THR A 24 -6.63 -4.07 -3.31
CA THR A 24 -6.04 -3.38 -4.47
C THR A 24 -4.52 -3.42 -4.47
N LEU A 25 -3.89 -3.40 -3.29
CA LEU A 25 -2.44 -3.36 -3.13
C LEU A 25 -1.78 -4.74 -3.13
N GLU A 26 -2.51 -5.81 -2.86
CA GLU A 26 -1.98 -7.17 -2.79
C GLU A 26 -1.25 -7.62 -4.07
N PRO A 27 -1.78 -7.38 -5.30
CA PRO A 27 -1.05 -7.70 -6.52
C PRO A 27 0.27 -6.94 -6.65
N LEU A 28 0.31 -5.68 -6.23
CA LEU A 28 1.54 -4.89 -6.25
C LEU A 28 2.54 -5.40 -5.19
N ASN A 29 2.05 -5.78 -4.01
CA ASN A 29 2.90 -6.32 -2.94
C ASN A 29 3.56 -7.65 -3.35
N GLU A 30 2.82 -8.56 -3.99
CA GLU A 30 3.40 -9.83 -4.49
C GLU A 30 4.50 -9.60 -5.54
N ARG A 31 4.34 -8.58 -6.39
CA ARG A 31 5.35 -8.22 -7.40
C ARG A 31 6.60 -7.57 -6.81
N LEU A 32 6.48 -6.94 -5.63
CA LEU A 32 7.58 -6.29 -4.93
C LEU A 32 8.43 -7.28 -4.10
N LYS A 33 7.84 -8.37 -3.59
CA LYS A 33 8.55 -9.37 -2.76
C LYS A 33 9.82 -9.94 -3.41
N PRO A 34 9.84 -10.36 -4.69
CA PRO A 34 11.06 -10.86 -5.34
C PRO A 34 12.17 -9.81 -5.46
N LEU A 35 11.83 -8.52 -5.34
CA LEU A 35 12.77 -7.40 -5.36
C LEU A 35 13.29 -7.06 -3.96
N GLY A 36 12.91 -7.81 -2.92
CA GLY A 36 13.23 -7.51 -1.53
C GLY A 36 12.45 -6.32 -0.96
N MET A 37 11.38 -5.91 -1.64
CA MET A 37 10.56 -4.75 -1.27
C MET A 37 9.18 -5.20 -0.75
N MET A 38 8.55 -4.38 0.11
CA MET A 38 7.17 -4.63 0.56
C MET A 38 6.38 -3.32 0.70
N LEU A 39 5.06 -3.42 0.53
CA LEU A 39 4.12 -2.34 0.81
C LEU A 39 3.74 -2.31 2.29
N TRP A 40 3.76 -1.11 2.85
CA TRP A 40 3.28 -0.80 4.19
C TRP A 40 2.13 0.19 4.06
N VAL A 41 1.05 -0.07 4.79
CA VAL A 41 -0.12 0.82 4.84
C VAL A 41 -0.27 1.29 6.28
N ALA A 42 -0.06 2.58 6.53
CA ALA A 42 -0.18 3.20 7.84
C ALA A 42 -0.92 4.53 7.68
N ASP A 43 -1.93 4.77 8.52
CA ASP A 43 -2.70 6.03 8.54
C ASP A 43 -3.26 6.47 7.17
N GLY A 44 -3.64 5.50 6.33
CA GLY A 44 -4.17 5.76 4.98
C GLY A 44 -3.10 6.16 3.95
N LEU A 45 -1.82 6.12 4.32
CA LEU A 45 -0.69 6.31 3.43
C LEU A 45 -0.10 4.96 3.03
N VAL A 46 0.37 4.88 1.78
CA VAL A 46 1.03 3.71 1.24
C VAL A 46 2.52 4.01 1.07
N TRP A 47 3.34 3.12 1.59
CA TRP A 47 4.80 3.24 1.61
C TRP A 47 5.42 1.99 0.96
N ILE A 48 6.38 2.17 0.04
CA ILE A 48 7.24 1.08 -0.44
C ILE A 48 8.52 1.06 0.38
N ASN A 49 8.72 0.00 1.16
CA ASN A 49 9.96 -0.25 1.89
C ASN A 49 10.90 -1.06 1.00
N ARG A 50 12.11 -0.54 0.73
CA ARG A 50 13.06 -1.17 -0.19
C ARG A 50 13.87 -2.30 0.43
N HIS A 51 13.87 -2.47 1.75
CA HIS A 51 14.72 -3.44 2.46
C HIS A 51 13.93 -4.30 3.46
N ALA A 52 12.68 -4.59 3.14
CA ALA A 52 11.75 -5.20 4.09
C ALA A 52 12.04 -6.67 4.44
N ALA A 53 13.05 -7.29 3.83
CA ALA A 53 13.51 -8.63 4.21
C ALA A 53 14.14 -8.67 5.61
N ASN A 54 14.65 -7.54 6.10
CA ASN A 54 15.18 -7.39 7.45
C ASN A 54 14.33 -6.33 8.15
N ASP A 55 13.92 -6.60 9.40
CA ASP A 55 13.07 -5.76 10.28
C ASP A 55 13.67 -4.38 10.62
N ASP A 56 14.68 -3.95 9.86
CA ASP A 56 15.39 -2.70 10.02
C ASP A 56 14.72 -1.61 9.18
N SER A 57 14.88 -0.39 9.64
CA SER A 57 14.37 0.88 9.09
C SER A 57 14.92 1.22 7.68
N GLY A 58 14.74 0.29 6.74
CA GLY A 58 15.12 0.42 5.35
C GLY A 58 14.48 1.64 4.72
N GLY A 59 15.29 2.40 3.98
CA GLY A 59 14.82 3.53 3.20
C GLY A 59 13.64 3.15 2.31
N GLY A 60 12.70 4.08 2.17
CA GLY A 60 11.49 3.88 1.37
C GLY A 60 10.96 5.17 0.83
N PHE A 61 9.77 5.11 0.23
CA PHE A 61 9.10 6.30 -0.27
C PHE A 61 7.59 6.09 -0.23
N PHE A 62 6.88 7.19 0.02
CA PHE A 62 5.44 7.23 -0.07
C PHE A 62 4.99 7.23 -1.53
N ILE A 63 3.88 6.55 -1.80
CA ILE A 63 3.22 6.56 -3.09
C ILE A 63 1.76 6.96 -2.91
N ASP A 64 1.27 7.78 -3.84
CA ASP A 64 -0.15 8.12 -3.92
C ASP A 64 -0.92 7.08 -4.74
N ASN A 65 -2.25 7.21 -4.75
CA ASN A 65 -3.15 6.29 -5.44
C ASN A 65 -2.93 6.27 -6.96
N ILE A 66 -2.57 7.39 -7.59
CA ILE A 66 -2.31 7.45 -9.04
C ILE A 66 -1.07 6.62 -9.37
N ARG A 67 -0.01 6.75 -8.57
CA ARG A 67 1.22 5.96 -8.75
C ARG A 67 1.01 4.47 -8.48
N ILE A 68 0.15 4.11 -7.53
CA ILE A 68 -0.26 2.73 -7.31
C ILE A 68 -0.92 2.16 -8.56
N GLU A 69 -1.90 2.86 -9.14
CA GLU A 69 -2.60 2.43 -10.35
C GLU A 69 -1.65 2.30 -11.55
N GLU A 70 -0.75 3.27 -11.74
CA GLU A 70 0.28 3.18 -12.77
C GLU A 70 1.18 1.96 -12.59
N MET A 71 1.65 1.70 -11.36
CA MET A 71 2.53 0.56 -11.07
C MET A 71 1.81 -0.79 -11.27
N LEU A 72 0.52 -0.86 -10.94
CA LEU A 72 -0.32 -2.02 -11.20
C LEU A 72 -0.50 -2.27 -12.70
N ALA A 73 -0.57 -1.22 -13.52
CA ALA A 73 -0.69 -1.31 -14.97
C ALA A 73 0.65 -1.60 -15.69
N MET A 74 1.79 -1.40 -15.03
CA MET A 74 3.12 -1.65 -15.60
C MET A 74 3.43 -3.14 -15.71
N THR A 75 4.23 -3.52 -16.71
CA THR A 75 4.89 -4.85 -16.75
C THR A 75 5.94 -4.95 -15.64
N ASP A 76 6.36 -6.17 -15.30
CA ASP A 76 7.39 -6.38 -14.26
C ASP A 76 8.71 -5.70 -14.63
N GLU A 77 9.11 -5.72 -15.90
CA GLU A 77 10.31 -5.03 -16.38
C GLU A 77 10.22 -3.51 -16.20
N GLN A 78 9.07 -2.90 -16.53
CA GLN A 78 8.83 -1.47 -16.34
C GLN A 78 8.84 -1.09 -14.85
N LEU A 79 8.21 -1.91 -14.02
CA LEU A 79 8.17 -1.71 -12.57
C LEU A 79 9.59 -1.76 -11.98
N ILE A 80 10.39 -2.77 -12.33
CA ILE A 80 11.78 -2.90 -11.89
C ILE A 80 12.61 -1.69 -12.32
N LYS A 81 12.48 -1.27 -13.58
CA LYS A 81 13.20 -0.10 -14.11
C LYS A 81 12.82 1.18 -13.36
N LYS A 82 11.53 1.35 -13.05
CA LYS A 82 11.03 2.51 -12.28
C LYS A 82 11.55 2.52 -10.84
N LEU A 83 11.65 1.36 -10.19
CA LEU A 83 12.05 1.23 -8.79
C LEU A 83 13.56 1.32 -8.54
N ARG A 84 14.38 1.12 -9.59
CA ARG A 84 15.85 1.18 -9.52
C ARG A 84 16.44 2.55 -9.82
N ASN A 85 15.67 3.45 -10.44
CA ASN A 85 16.04 4.83 -10.70
C ASN A 85 15.67 5.73 -9.51
#